data_AF-L7UDR2-F1
#
_entry.id   AF-L7UDR2-F1
#
_cell.length_a   1.000
_cell.length_b   1.000
_cell.length_c   1.000
_cell.angle_alpha   90.00
_cell.angle_beta   90.00
_cell.angle_gamma   90.00
#
_symmetry.space_group_name_H-M   'P 1'
#
loop_
_entity.id
_entity.type
_entity.pdbx_description
1 polymer ?
#
loop_
_entity_poly.entity_id
_entity_poly.type
_entity_poly.pdbx_seq_one_letter_code
_entity_poly.pdbx_strand_id
1 'polypeptide(L)'
;MRCLALALALVASGPVRAEAEVLDVARATVTLQDGRTVDVGEGCWLSEARCIGTAREVRRLQAENEALRTQAGAVPLVKVLVALGLGVGLGFAAARLVR
;
A
#
# COMPACT_ATOMS: atom_id res chain seq x y z
N MET A 1 6.77 -17.61 23.84
CA MET A 1 6.56 -18.33 22.55
C MET A 1 5.19 -18.09 21.93
N ARG A 2 4.08 -18.10 22.69
CA ARG A 2 2.71 -17.89 22.16
C ARG A 2 2.51 -16.54 21.46
N CYS A 3 3.05 -15.44 22.00
CA CYS A 3 2.91 -14.12 21.38
C CYS A 3 3.69 -13.99 20.06
N LEU A 4 4.84 -14.66 19.95
CA LEU A 4 5.65 -14.66 18.73
C LEU A 4 4.94 -15.46 17.62
N ALA A 5 4.30 -16.58 17.96
CA ALA A 5 3.50 -17.35 17.02
C ALA A 5 2.25 -16.58 16.54
N LEU A 6 1.60 -15.83 17.43
CA LEU A 6 0.48 -14.94 17.08
C LEU A 6 0.90 -13.79 16.16
N ALA A 7 2.06 -13.18 16.43
CA ALA A 7 2.62 -12.13 15.59
C ALA A 7 2.99 -12.66 14.19
N LEU A 8 3.60 -13.85 14.11
CA LEU A 8 3.90 -14.49 12.83
C LEU A 8 2.63 -14.85 12.05
N ALA A 9 1.59 -15.33 12.75
CA ALA A 9 0.30 -15.65 12.14
C ALA A 9 -0.38 -14.40 11.55
N LEU A 10 -0.30 -13.26 12.25
CA LEU A 10 -0.82 -11.98 11.73
C LEU A 10 -0.05 -11.47 10.50
N VAL A 11 1.27 -11.66 10.47
CA VAL A 11 2.10 -11.27 9.33
C VAL A 11 1.87 -12.22 8.14
N ALA A 12 1.62 -13.51 8.41
CA ALA A 12 1.33 -14.52 7.39
C ALA A 12 -0.11 -14.41 6.85
N SER A 13 -1.06 -13.86 7.62
CA SER A 13 -2.41 -13.53 7.14
C SER A 13 -2.39 -12.24 6.30
N GLY A 14 -1.59 -12.23 5.24
CA GLY A 14 -1.54 -11.15 4.26
C GLY A 14 -2.95 -10.73 3.82
N PRO A 15 -3.11 -9.50 3.30
CA PRO A 15 -4.43 -8.94 3.04
C PRO A 15 -5.21 -9.88 2.14
N VAL A 16 -6.25 -10.53 2.70
CA VAL A 16 -7.25 -11.28 1.95
C VAL A 16 -7.97 -10.25 1.10
N ARG A 17 -7.44 -10.00 -0.09
CA ARG A 17 -8.15 -9.27 -1.12
C ARG A 17 -9.37 -10.13 -1.44
N ALA A 18 -10.53 -9.62 -1.07
CA ALA A 18 -11.79 -10.13 -1.57
C ALA A 18 -11.67 -10.15 -3.11
N GLU A 19 -11.67 -11.36 -3.69
CA GLU A 19 -11.81 -11.58 -5.12
C GLU A 19 -13.22 -11.14 -5.52
N ALA A 20 -13.40 -9.83 -5.63
CA ALA A 20 -14.53 -9.26 -6.34
C ALA A 20 -14.12 -9.27 -7.82
N GLU A 21 -14.45 -10.38 -8.47
CA GLU A 21 -14.26 -10.69 -9.90
C GLU A 21 -14.16 -9.43 -10.76
N VAL A 22 -12.91 -9.03 -11.05
CA VAL A 22 -12.60 -8.00 -12.01
C VAL A 22 -12.57 -8.72 -13.35
N LEU A 23 -13.58 -8.49 -14.19
CA LEU A 23 -13.50 -8.93 -15.58
C LEU A 23 -12.47 -8.05 -16.28
N ASP A 24 -11.29 -8.61 -16.51
CA ASP A 24 -10.29 -8.01 -17.37
C ASP A 24 -10.73 -8.22 -18.82
N VAL A 25 -11.24 -7.15 -19.43
CA VAL A 25 -11.84 -7.22 -20.76
C VAL A 25 -10.88 -6.61 -21.78
N ALA A 26 -10.24 -7.48 -22.57
CA ALA A 26 -9.35 -7.05 -23.65
C ALA A 26 -10.12 -6.30 -24.76
N ARG A 27 -11.36 -6.71 -25.05
CA ARG A 27 -12.30 -6.05 -25.98
C ARG A 27 -13.74 -6.24 -25.56
N ALA A 28 -14.52 -5.16 -25.60
CA ALA A 28 -15.97 -5.18 -25.41
C ALA A 28 -16.67 -4.40 -26.52
N THR A 29 -17.82 -4.91 -26.95
CA THR A 29 -18.74 -4.15 -27.82
C THR A 29 -19.89 -3.62 -26.97
N VAL A 30 -20.07 -2.31 -26.98
CA VAL A 30 -21.04 -1.63 -26.12
C VAL A 30 -22.14 -1.05 -26.99
N THR A 31 -23.37 -1.50 -26.75
CA THR A 31 -24.57 -0.90 -27.34
C THR A 31 -24.99 0.31 -26.52
N LEU A 32 -24.86 1.49 -27.11
CA LEU A 32 -25.38 2.73 -26.54
C LEU A 32 -26.91 2.76 -26.62
N GLN A 33 -27.53 3.60 -25.78
CA GLN A 33 -28.98 3.75 -25.74
C GLN A 33 -29.59 4.28 -27.05
N ASP A 34 -28.76 4.89 -27.90
CA ASP A 34 -29.14 5.36 -29.23
C ASP A 34 -29.02 4.27 -30.32
N GLY A 35 -28.74 3.02 -29.93
CA GLY A 35 -28.62 1.87 -30.82
C GLY A 35 -27.27 1.72 -31.51
N ARG A 36 -26.32 2.63 -31.27
CA ARG A 36 -24.96 2.51 -31.83
C ARG A 36 -24.14 1.49 -31.05
N THR A 37 -23.34 0.71 -31.77
CA THR A 37 -22.36 -0.21 -31.18
C THR A 37 -20.97 0.40 -31.28
N VAL A 38 -20.27 0.52 -30.15
CA VAL A 38 -18.88 0.99 -30.11
C VAL A 38 -17.99 -0.17 -29.66
N ASP A 39 -16.95 -0.44 -30.44
CA ASP A 39 -15.87 -1.35 -30.05
C ASP A 39 -14.92 -0.61 -29.13
N VAL A 40 -14.79 -1.08 -27.90
CA VAL A 40 -13.91 -0.50 -26.89
C VAL A 40 -12.84 -1.54 -26.59
N GLY A 41 -11.64 -1.28 -27.12
CA GLY A 41 -10.43 -2.02 -26.80
C GLY A 41 -9.65 -1.32 -25.69
N GLU A 42 -9.04 -2.13 -24.82
CA GLU A 42 -8.17 -1.70 -23.71
C GLU A 42 -8.82 -0.68 -22.76
N GLY A 43 -9.52 -1.18 -21.74
CA GLY A 43 -10.07 -0.35 -20.68
C GLY A 43 -10.68 -1.16 -19.54
N CYS A 44 -10.54 -0.69 -18.30
CA CYS A 44 -11.17 -1.31 -17.14
C CYS A 44 -12.61 -0.82 -17.02
N TRP A 45 -13.57 -1.73 -17.17
CA TRP A 45 -14.99 -1.44 -17.03
C TRP A 45 -15.41 -1.60 -15.57
N LEU A 46 -15.61 -0.47 -14.90
CA LEU A 46 -16.09 -0.42 -13.53
C LEU A 46 -17.52 0.13 -13.52
N SER A 47 -18.38 -0.47 -12.71
CA SER A 47 -19.70 0.11 -12.46
C SER A 47 -19.58 1.52 -11.87
N GLU A 48 -20.53 2.40 -12.17
CA GLU A 48 -20.54 3.76 -11.62
C GLU A 48 -20.46 3.75 -10.08
N ALA A 49 -21.17 2.81 -9.45
CA ALA A 49 -21.09 2.57 -8.01
C ALA A 49 -19.67 2.25 -7.52
N ARG A 50 -18.88 1.49 -8.28
CA ARG A 50 -17.47 1.20 -7.98
C ARG A 50 -16.58 2.43 -8.18
N CYS A 51 -16.78 3.19 -9.25
CA CYS A 51 -16.04 4.44 -9.46
C CYS A 51 -16.27 5.44 -8.31
N ILE A 52 -17.53 5.61 -7.89
CA ILE A 52 -17.89 6.49 -6.76
C ILE A 52 -17.32 5.92 -5.45
N GLY A 53 -17.43 4.61 -5.24
CA GLY A 53 -16.87 3.93 -4.06
C GLY A 53 -15.36 4.12 -3.95
N THR A 54 -14.62 3.84 -5.02
CA THR A 54 -13.16 4.02 -5.07
C THR A 54 -12.76 5.49 -4.90
N ALA A 55 -13.46 6.43 -5.52
CA ALA A 55 -13.17 7.85 -5.35
C ALA A 55 -13.36 8.31 -3.89
N ARG A 56 -14.38 7.79 -3.19
CA ARG A 56 -14.57 8.05 -1.75
C ARG A 56 -13.48 7.41 -0.90
N GLU A 57 -13.11 6.16 -1.18
CA GLU A 57 -12.05 5.44 -0.48
C GLU A 57 -10.70 6.16 -0.63
N VAL A 58 -10.36 6.60 -1.85
CA VAL A 58 -9.13 7.36 -2.12
C VAL A 58 -9.09 8.67 -1.35
N ARG A 59 -10.20 9.41 -1.30
CA ARG A 59 -10.28 10.66 -0.51
C ARG A 59 -10.13 10.39 0.98
N ARG A 60 -10.74 9.31 1.50
CA ARG A 60 -10.58 8.92 2.91
C ARG A 60 -9.12 8.59 3.23
N LEU A 61 -8.49 7.75 2.41
CA LEU A 61 -7.09 7.37 2.57
C LEU A 61 -6.15 8.57 2.47
N GLN A 62 -6.43 9.52 1.58
CA GLN A 62 -5.65 10.76 1.47
C GLN A 62 -5.73 11.58 2.76
N ALA A 63 -6.93 11.76 3.32
CA ALA A 63 -7.11 12.46 4.59
C ALA A 63 -6.42 11.75 5.76
N GLU A 64 -6.52 10.40 5.82
CA GLU A 64 -5.81 9.60 6.81
C GLU A 64 -4.28 9.72 6.66
N ASN A 65 -3.76 9.68 5.42
CA ASN A 65 -2.33 9.82 5.17
C ASN A 65 -1.81 11.20 5.58
N GLU A 66 -2.58 12.25 5.33
CA GLU A 66 -2.23 13.61 5.71
C GLU A 66 -2.25 13.80 7.24
N ALA A 67 -3.23 13.21 7.92
CA ALA A 67 -3.25 13.16 9.38
C ALA A 67 -2.04 12.40 9.95
N LEU A 68 -1.67 11.25 9.36
CA LEU A 68 -0.50 10.48 9.76
C LEU A 68 0.80 11.24 9.50
N ARG A 69 0.92 11.95 8.37
CA ARG A 69 2.08 12.81 8.09
C ARG A 69 2.21 13.95 9.11
N THR A 70 1.09 14.50 9.52
CA THR A 70 1.04 15.54 10.56
C THR A 70 1.49 14.99 11.92
N GLN A 71 1.08 13.77 12.27
CA GLN A 71 1.44 13.11 13.52
C GLN A 71 2.87 12.55 13.55
N ALA A 72 3.39 12.11 12.40
CA ALA A 72 4.73 11.51 12.31
C ALA A 72 5.83 12.51 12.65
N GLY A 73 5.57 13.82 12.50
CA GLY A 73 6.56 14.87 12.69
C GLY A 73 7.77 14.72 11.76
N ALA A 74 8.61 15.75 11.67
CA ALA A 74 9.90 15.56 11.00
C ALA A 74 10.74 14.62 11.86
N VAL A 75 11.10 13.44 11.33
CA VAL A 75 12.04 12.54 12.00
C VAL A 75 13.35 13.34 12.20
N PRO A 76 13.81 13.54 13.45
CA PRO A 76 14.96 14.39 13.69
C PRO A 76 16.20 13.70 13.11
N LEU A 77 16.68 14.22 11.97
CA LEU A 77 17.87 13.77 11.25
C LEU A 77 19.07 13.54 12.19
N VAL A 78 19.18 14.39 13.21
CA VAL A 78 20.20 14.27 14.26
C VAL A 78 20.15 12.93 14.99
N LYS A 79 18.96 12.42 15.36
CA LYS A 79 18.81 11.10 16.01
C LYS A 79 19.23 9.96 15.10
N VAL A 80 18.90 10.07 13.81
CA VAL A 80 19.30 9.08 12.79
C VAL A 80 20.82 9.05 12.64
N LEU A 81 21.47 10.21 12.55
CA LEU A 81 22.92 10.34 12.44
C LEU A 81 23.66 9.83 13.68
N VAL A 82 23.15 10.12 14.89
CA VAL A 82 23.72 9.61 16.15
C VAL A 82 23.61 8.08 16.21
N ALA A 83 22.44 7.52 15.87
CA ALA A 83 22.25 6.07 15.85
C ALA A 83 23.20 5.39 14.83
N LEU A 84 23.37 5.99 13.65
CA LEU A 84 24.30 5.49 12.64
C LEU A 84 25.75 5.53 13.13
N GLY A 85 26.18 6.65 13.73
CA GLY A 85 27.52 6.81 14.30
C GLY A 85 27.81 5.81 15.42
N LEU A 86 26.84 5.58 16.31
CA LEU A 86 26.97 4.58 17.37
C LEU A 86 27.04 3.15 16.82
N GLY A 87 26.22 2.82 15.82
CA GLY A 87 26.23 1.51 15.16
C GLY A 87 27.58 1.22 14.47
N VAL A 88 28.10 2.19 13.71
CA VAL A 88 29.41 2.08 13.06
C VAL A 88 30.54 2.02 14.08
N GLY A 89 30.50 2.86 15.12
CA GLY A 89 31.51 2.88 16.18
C GLY A 89 31.58 1.58 16.98
N LEU A 90 30.42 1.03 17.37
CA LEU A 90 30.34 -0.25 18.07
C LEU A 90 30.76 -1.42 17.18
N GLY A 91 30.34 -1.43 15.91
CA GLY A 91 30.75 -2.45 14.95
C GLY A 91 32.26 -2.46 14.71
N PHE A 92 32.86 -1.27 14.61
CA PHE A 92 34.32 -1.12 14.46
C PHE A 92 35.08 -1.56 15.72
N ALA A 93 34.60 -1.16 16.91
CA ALA A 93 35.21 -1.56 18.18
C ALA A 93 35.14 -3.08 18.40
N ALA A 94 34.00 -3.70 18.09
CA ALA A 94 33.84 -5.15 18.15
C ALA A 94 34.78 -5.87 17.17
N ALA A 95 34.91 -5.37 15.93
CA ALA A 95 35.83 -5.93 14.93
C ALA A 95 37.31 -5.79 15.34
N ARG A 96 37.66 -4.77 16.13
CA ARG A 96 39.01 -4.57 16.70
C ARG A 96 39.32 -5.49 17.87
N LEU A 97 38.31 -5.94 18.62
CA LEU A 97 38.44 -6.80 19.80
C LEU A 97 38.49 -8.30 19.46
N VAL A 98 37.93 -8.69 18.31
CA VAL A 98 37.90 -10.08 17.82
C VAL A 98 39.13 -10.44 16.98
N ARG A 99 40.01 -9.46 16.69
CA ARG A 99 41.24 -9.64 15.92
C ARG A 99 42.46 -9.64 16.82
#